data_AF-A0AA39THU5-F1
#
_entry.id   AF-A0AA39THU5-F1
#
_cell.length_a   1.000
_cell.length_b   1.000
_cell.length_c   1.000
_cell.angle_alpha   90.00
_cell.angle_beta   90.00
_cell.angle_gamma   90.00
#
_symmetry.space_group_name_H-M   'P 1'
#
loop_
_entity.id
_entity.type
_entity.pdbx_description
1 polymer ?
#
loop_
_entity_poly.entity_id
_entity_poly.type
_entity_poly.pdbx_seq_one_letter_code
_entity_poly.pdbx_strand_id
1 'polypeptide(L)'
;MSEISGSAHKALNKQSSMESKIESSSMNKDAKDTNYIQNLKLYKAVDNGNLEATKEFLERNPSALTASLSTDEDTALHIAVLAGHVMIVEELVKRIQREDLDKMNKNNATALNFAATGGVVKIAEYLVKKNSDLVKIRNKHDYIPVVVASLYGHRDMVRYLYSVTPPEELSPERSKNGAMLFTACIIDDLYDIALDLLQSHKELAYAYDNDGDTAIDVLAQKPSAFPSGTHLARWQQWIYSCIYIPTLLASSNVSHEDIEKPLHEGPVEQLNMNIRVPAIMLIYELKWRHVRAQELLRCICQEISSKGESMFEQLEVKKVVFKAVKHGIVEFITELMQHYPDTIWCYDDYNRHIFLYATLQRQEKIFSLIYNMGAKKNIVATSWDKSYNNILHQAAFLAPSSQLDRVSGAALQMQRELQWFKEVESIVQPKYKEMVNMQHKTPRALFSEKHKDLVEKGENWMKKTAESCTVVAALVATIMFSAAFTVPGGYDEYTGTPIYLERNSFLVFIVSDAVSLFLRALQC
;
A
#
# COMPACT_ATOMS: atom_id res chain seq x y z
N MET A 1 81.62 -7.79 49.52
CA MET A 1 81.32 -8.47 48.23
C MET A 1 79.96 -9.18 48.19
N SER A 2 79.07 -9.04 49.19
CA SER A 2 77.80 -9.77 49.27
C SER A 2 76.53 -8.99 48.89
N GLU A 3 76.62 -7.68 48.63
CA GLU A 3 75.43 -6.86 48.31
C GLU A 3 75.22 -6.58 46.81
N ILE A 4 76.16 -6.99 45.95
CA ILE A 4 76.05 -6.78 44.49
C ILE A 4 75.35 -7.98 43.81
N SER A 5 75.32 -9.18 44.42
CA SER A 5 74.68 -10.37 43.82
C SER A 5 73.15 -10.39 43.96
N GLY A 6 72.59 -9.79 45.01
CA GLY A 6 71.14 -9.78 45.27
C GLY A 6 70.34 -8.84 44.36
N SER A 7 70.95 -7.73 43.92
CA SER A 7 70.31 -6.74 43.03
C SER A 7 70.22 -7.25 41.59
N ALA A 8 71.27 -7.95 41.11
CA ALA A 8 71.29 -8.55 39.77
C ALA A 8 70.25 -9.68 39.63
N HIS A 9 70.07 -10.52 40.66
CA HIS A 9 69.06 -11.59 40.65
C HIS A 9 67.61 -11.06 40.65
N LYS A 10 67.35 -9.95 41.34
CA LYS A 10 66.02 -9.32 41.39
C LYS A 10 65.65 -8.60 40.09
N ALA A 11 66.65 -8.06 39.38
CA ALA A 11 66.46 -7.46 38.05
C ALA A 11 66.19 -8.52 36.97
N LEU A 12 66.93 -9.64 36.99
CA LEU A 12 66.74 -10.76 36.06
C LEU A 12 65.35 -11.41 36.17
N ASN A 13 64.84 -11.62 37.39
CA ASN A 13 63.48 -12.16 37.60
C ASN A 13 62.37 -11.21 37.17
N LYS A 14 62.57 -9.88 37.29
CA LYS A 14 61.59 -8.88 36.84
C LYS A 14 61.52 -8.79 35.32
N GLN A 15 62.66 -8.94 34.65
CA GLN A 15 62.77 -8.93 33.19
C GLN A 15 62.14 -10.19 32.57
N SER A 16 62.41 -11.37 33.13
CA SER A 16 61.75 -12.64 32.73
C SER A 16 60.22 -12.62 32.91
N SER A 17 59.70 -12.00 33.98
CA SER A 17 58.25 -11.83 34.18
C SER A 17 57.59 -10.84 33.22
N MET A 18 58.37 -9.90 32.65
CA MET A 18 57.87 -8.88 31.73
C MET A 18 57.91 -9.40 30.28
N GLU A 19 58.96 -10.14 29.93
CA GLU A 19 59.10 -10.87 28.66
C GLU A 19 58.00 -11.93 28.49
N SER A 20 57.69 -12.71 29.53
CA SER A 20 56.57 -13.69 29.51
C SER A 20 55.18 -13.04 29.38
N LYS A 21 54.99 -11.81 29.90
CA LYS A 21 53.75 -11.03 29.71
C LYS A 21 53.64 -10.42 28.31
N ILE A 22 54.76 -10.03 27.71
CA ILE A 22 54.80 -9.50 26.36
C ILE A 22 54.57 -10.63 25.35
N GLU A 23 55.24 -11.78 25.51
CA GLU A 23 55.03 -12.99 24.69
C GLU A 23 53.59 -13.52 24.79
N SER A 24 53.00 -13.58 25.99
CA SER A 24 51.59 -13.99 26.13
C SER A 24 50.62 -12.98 25.50
N SER A 25 50.93 -11.69 25.48
CA SER A 25 50.12 -10.68 24.79
C SER A 25 50.28 -10.70 23.27
N SER A 26 51.49 -10.98 22.76
CA SER A 26 51.75 -11.08 21.32
C SER A 26 51.16 -12.37 20.75
N MET A 27 51.34 -13.51 21.44
CA MET A 27 50.72 -14.78 21.06
C MET A 27 49.19 -14.71 21.04
N ASN A 28 48.58 -13.96 21.96
CA ASN A 28 47.12 -13.78 22.00
C ASN A 28 46.62 -12.86 20.86
N LYS A 29 47.45 -11.92 20.40
CA LYS A 29 47.16 -11.07 19.24
C LYS A 29 47.32 -11.85 17.92
N ASP A 30 48.40 -12.59 17.77
CA ASP A 30 48.68 -13.43 16.60
C ASP A 30 47.65 -14.57 16.46
N ALA A 31 47.20 -15.17 17.57
CA ALA A 31 46.12 -16.16 17.57
C ALA A 31 44.76 -15.55 17.16
N LYS A 32 44.48 -14.31 17.59
CA LYS A 32 43.25 -13.58 17.22
C LYS A 32 43.23 -13.21 15.75
N ASP A 33 44.35 -12.74 15.21
CA ASP A 33 44.50 -12.39 13.79
C ASP A 33 44.45 -13.65 12.90
N THR A 34 45.04 -14.77 13.35
CA THR A 34 44.96 -16.07 12.65
C THR A 34 43.53 -16.61 12.62
N ASN A 35 42.80 -16.54 13.74
CA ASN A 35 41.39 -16.96 13.81
C ASN A 35 40.49 -16.07 12.92
N TYR A 36 40.74 -14.76 12.89
CA TYR A 36 40.04 -13.83 11.99
C TYR A 36 40.26 -14.16 10.51
N ILE A 37 41.51 -14.38 10.08
CA ILE A 37 41.83 -14.76 8.69
C ILE A 37 41.19 -16.12 8.34
N GLN A 38 41.14 -17.05 9.29
CA GLN A 38 40.52 -18.36 9.11
C GLN A 38 38.99 -18.24 8.96
N ASN A 39 38.33 -17.47 9.81
CA ASN A 39 36.88 -17.21 9.72
C ASN A 39 36.50 -16.43 8.45
N LEU A 40 37.38 -15.53 7.99
CA LEU A 40 37.18 -14.79 6.73
C LEU A 40 37.15 -15.72 5.51
N LYS A 41 37.89 -16.84 5.52
CA LYS A 41 37.84 -17.83 4.43
C LYS A 41 36.48 -18.51 4.37
N LEU A 42 35.96 -18.96 5.51
CA LEU A 42 34.64 -19.58 5.58
C LEU A 42 33.54 -18.57 5.21
N TYR A 43 33.61 -17.35 5.75
CA TYR A 43 32.72 -16.25 5.40
C TYR A 43 32.63 -16.08 3.87
N LYS A 44 33.77 -15.90 3.19
CA LYS A 44 33.81 -15.71 1.74
C LYS A 44 33.32 -16.93 0.96
N ALA A 45 33.60 -18.14 1.42
CA ALA A 45 33.11 -19.35 0.77
C ALA A 45 31.58 -19.43 0.81
N VAL A 46 30.99 -19.14 1.99
CA VAL A 46 29.54 -19.13 2.20
C VAL A 46 28.89 -17.99 1.41
N ASP A 47 29.39 -16.77 1.53
CA ASP A 47 28.84 -15.57 0.88
C ASP A 47 28.83 -15.68 -0.65
N ASN A 48 29.90 -16.23 -1.23
CA ASN A 48 29.99 -16.48 -2.69
C ASN A 48 29.22 -17.72 -3.17
N GLY A 49 28.58 -18.49 -2.27
CA GLY A 49 27.82 -19.68 -2.66
C GLY A 49 28.66 -20.90 -3.01
N ASN A 50 29.93 -20.98 -2.58
CA ASN A 50 30.80 -22.11 -2.85
C ASN A 50 30.56 -23.24 -1.82
N LEU A 51 29.66 -24.16 -2.15
CA LEU A 51 29.25 -25.28 -1.29
C LEU A 51 30.42 -26.22 -0.97
N GLU A 52 31.24 -26.56 -1.96
CA GLU A 52 32.35 -27.50 -1.84
C GLU A 52 33.43 -26.94 -0.92
N ALA A 53 33.83 -25.67 -1.11
CA ALA A 53 34.80 -25.02 -0.24
C ALA A 53 34.26 -24.87 1.19
N THR A 54 32.95 -24.64 1.34
CA THR A 54 32.30 -24.58 2.66
C THR A 54 32.36 -25.94 3.36
N LYS A 55 32.04 -27.03 2.66
CA LYS A 55 32.12 -28.41 3.19
C LYS A 55 33.54 -28.78 3.62
N GLU A 56 34.51 -28.57 2.73
CA GLU A 56 35.92 -28.88 2.97
C GLU A 56 36.45 -28.11 4.20
N PHE A 57 36.08 -26.83 4.33
CA PHE A 57 36.49 -26.02 5.47
C PHE A 57 35.91 -26.53 6.79
N LEU A 58 34.61 -26.85 6.82
CA LEU A 58 33.91 -27.32 8.01
C LEU A 58 34.33 -28.73 8.43
N GLU A 59 34.72 -29.59 7.49
CA GLU A 59 35.31 -30.91 7.77
C GLU A 59 36.67 -30.77 8.48
N ARG A 60 37.47 -29.80 8.08
CA ARG A 60 38.76 -29.50 8.72
C ARG A 60 38.61 -28.75 10.05
N ASN A 61 37.56 -27.95 10.20
CA ASN A 61 37.33 -27.11 11.38
C ASN A 61 35.87 -27.21 11.87
N PRO A 62 35.48 -28.30 12.54
CA PRO A 62 34.10 -28.50 12.98
C PRO A 62 33.59 -27.41 13.94
N SER A 63 34.48 -26.80 14.74
CA SER A 63 34.14 -25.71 15.66
C SER A 63 33.69 -24.42 14.96
N ALA A 64 34.01 -24.25 13.67
CA ALA A 64 33.60 -23.08 12.90
C ALA A 64 32.10 -23.09 12.52
N LEU A 65 31.41 -24.24 12.69
CA LEU A 65 30.01 -24.40 12.32
C LEU A 65 29.08 -23.41 13.04
N THR A 66 29.36 -23.13 14.32
CA THR A 66 28.58 -22.20 15.16
C THR A 66 29.40 -20.98 15.60
N ALA A 67 30.62 -20.82 15.07
CA ALA A 67 31.48 -19.69 15.38
C ALA A 67 30.92 -18.37 14.80
N SER A 68 31.26 -17.27 15.45
CA SER A 68 31.01 -15.92 14.93
C SER A 68 32.02 -15.62 13.81
N LEU A 69 31.51 -15.23 12.64
CA LEU A 69 32.26 -14.96 11.42
C LEU A 69 32.23 -13.48 11.01
N SER A 70 31.40 -12.66 11.65
CA SER A 70 31.26 -11.23 11.35
C SER A 70 31.38 -10.36 12.62
N THR A 71 31.51 -9.04 12.42
CA THR A 71 31.48 -8.06 13.52
C THR A 71 30.12 -7.96 14.21
N ASP A 72 29.07 -8.42 13.53
CA ASP A 72 27.70 -8.49 14.04
C ASP A 72 27.37 -9.86 14.65
N GLU A 73 28.39 -10.70 14.87
CA GLU A 73 28.24 -12.04 15.45
C GLU A 73 27.42 -13.01 14.57
N ASP A 74 27.45 -12.81 13.25
CA ASP A 74 26.81 -13.72 12.32
C ASP A 74 27.56 -15.05 12.22
N THR A 75 26.81 -16.15 12.22
CA THR A 75 27.35 -17.50 11.98
C THR A 75 27.39 -17.79 10.48
N ALA A 76 28.02 -18.90 10.08
CA ALA A 76 27.93 -19.39 8.71
C ALA A 76 26.47 -19.52 8.23
N LEU A 77 25.56 -19.92 9.14
CA LEU A 77 24.15 -20.07 8.82
C LEU A 77 23.48 -18.71 8.53
N HIS A 78 23.74 -17.68 9.36
CA HIS A 78 23.22 -16.33 9.13
C HIS A 78 23.62 -15.80 7.75
N ILE A 79 24.90 -15.94 7.40
CA ILE A 79 25.45 -15.46 6.12
C ILE A 79 24.84 -16.26 4.95
N ALA A 80 24.76 -17.58 5.05
CA ALA A 80 24.18 -18.42 4.01
C ALA A 80 22.71 -18.08 3.73
N VAL A 81 21.93 -17.81 4.79
CA VAL A 81 20.53 -17.42 4.67
C VAL A 81 20.41 -16.02 4.05
N LEU A 82 21.18 -15.05 4.54
CA LEU A 82 21.16 -13.68 4.02
C LEU A 82 21.54 -13.63 2.54
N ALA A 83 22.51 -14.44 2.13
CA ALA A 83 22.94 -14.57 0.73
C ALA A 83 22.00 -15.44 -0.13
N GLY A 84 21.00 -16.10 0.46
CA GLY A 84 19.99 -16.91 -0.25
C GLY A 84 20.48 -18.27 -0.76
N HIS A 85 21.61 -18.78 -0.26
CA HIS A 85 22.22 -20.03 -0.73
C HIS A 85 21.56 -21.26 -0.13
N VAL A 86 20.38 -21.64 -0.64
CA VAL A 86 19.54 -22.74 -0.13
C VAL A 86 20.32 -24.05 0.07
N MET A 87 21.20 -24.42 -0.86
CA MET A 87 21.97 -25.67 -0.78
C MET A 87 22.99 -25.66 0.37
N ILE A 88 23.61 -24.50 0.63
CA ILE A 88 24.53 -24.34 1.76
C ILE A 88 23.73 -24.36 3.07
N VAL A 89 22.59 -23.68 3.12
CA VAL A 89 21.70 -23.71 4.29
C VAL A 89 21.29 -25.15 4.62
N GLU A 90 20.85 -25.92 3.62
CA GLU A 90 20.46 -27.33 3.83
C GLU A 90 21.61 -28.15 4.41
N GLU A 91 22.83 -27.98 3.90
CA GLU A 91 24.01 -28.68 4.41
C GLU A 91 24.35 -28.27 5.85
N LEU A 92 24.31 -26.96 6.16
CA LEU A 92 24.57 -26.45 7.50
C LEU A 92 23.53 -26.94 8.51
N VAL A 93 22.24 -26.86 8.18
CA VAL A 93 21.12 -27.28 9.06
C VAL A 93 21.16 -28.80 9.35
N LYS A 94 21.66 -29.62 8.42
CA LYS A 94 21.88 -31.05 8.67
C LYS A 94 22.93 -31.30 9.75
N ARG A 95 23.98 -30.48 9.80
CA ARG A 95 25.12 -30.62 10.73
C ARG A 95 24.91 -29.93 12.08
N ILE A 96 24.14 -28.84 12.10
CA ILE A 96 23.89 -28.03 13.30
C ILE A 96 22.90 -28.75 14.24
N GLN A 97 23.15 -28.67 15.56
CA GLN A 97 22.24 -29.20 16.59
C GLN A 97 21.00 -28.32 16.73
N ARG A 98 19.91 -28.88 17.26
CA ARG A 98 18.62 -28.16 17.34
C ARG A 98 18.76 -26.87 18.16
N GLU A 99 19.49 -26.94 19.26
CA GLU A 99 19.71 -25.85 20.20
C GLU A 99 20.56 -24.75 19.54
N ASP A 100 21.61 -25.10 18.79
CA ASP A 100 22.48 -24.12 18.13
C ASP A 100 21.79 -23.31 17.01
N LEU A 101 20.61 -23.72 16.54
CA LEU A 101 19.82 -22.95 15.55
C LEU A 101 19.18 -21.69 16.15
N ASP A 102 18.98 -21.65 17.47
CA ASP A 102 18.43 -20.48 18.16
C ASP A 102 19.44 -19.35 18.31
N LYS A 103 20.71 -19.62 17.97
CA LYS A 103 21.81 -18.69 18.17
C LYS A 103 21.54 -17.38 17.44
N MET A 104 21.47 -16.32 18.21
CA MET A 104 21.25 -14.98 17.71
C MET A 104 22.58 -14.27 17.42
N ASN A 105 22.54 -13.39 16.42
CA ASN A 105 23.61 -12.43 16.20
C ASN A 105 23.51 -11.24 17.19
N LYS A 106 24.39 -10.26 17.06
CA LYS A 106 24.45 -9.05 17.92
C LYS A 106 23.15 -8.20 17.90
N ASN A 107 22.32 -8.36 16.87
CA ASN A 107 21.02 -7.71 16.73
C ASN A 107 19.86 -8.58 17.25
N ASN A 108 20.16 -9.61 18.04
CA ASN A 108 19.21 -10.64 18.48
C ASN A 108 18.49 -11.34 17.30
N ALA A 109 19.05 -11.32 16.09
CA ALA A 109 18.42 -11.93 14.92
C ALA A 109 18.89 -13.38 14.76
N THR A 110 17.93 -14.28 14.57
CA THR A 110 18.18 -15.68 14.19
C THR A 110 18.26 -15.84 12.67
N ALA A 111 18.73 -17.01 12.22
CA ALA A 111 18.68 -17.37 10.80
C ALA A 111 17.25 -17.31 10.22
N LEU A 112 16.23 -17.67 11.01
CA LEU A 112 14.83 -17.58 10.58
C LEU A 112 14.36 -16.13 10.40
N ASN A 113 14.85 -15.18 11.21
CA ASN A 113 14.57 -13.75 11.02
C ASN A 113 15.15 -13.23 9.69
N PHE A 114 16.36 -13.67 9.31
CA PHE A 114 16.93 -13.33 8.00
C PHE A 114 16.16 -13.98 6.84
N ALA A 115 15.73 -15.23 7.00
CA ALA A 115 14.89 -15.90 6.01
C ALA A 115 13.56 -15.14 5.81
N ALA A 116 12.92 -14.71 6.91
CA ALA A 116 11.71 -13.91 6.89
C ALA A 116 11.92 -12.55 6.22
N THR A 117 13.06 -11.89 6.49
CA THR A 117 13.45 -10.62 5.84
C THR A 117 13.66 -10.80 4.34
N GLY A 118 14.26 -11.90 3.91
CA GLY A 118 14.53 -12.22 2.51
C GLY A 118 13.35 -12.87 1.76
N GLY A 119 12.29 -13.29 2.46
CA GLY A 119 11.13 -13.95 1.87
C GLY A 119 11.38 -15.36 1.34
N VAL A 120 12.48 -16.02 1.72
CA VAL A 120 12.87 -17.32 1.14
C VAL A 120 12.19 -18.48 1.89
N VAL A 121 10.96 -18.81 1.50
CA VAL A 121 10.10 -19.81 2.19
C VAL A 121 10.79 -21.15 2.37
N LYS A 122 11.45 -21.66 1.32
CA LYS A 122 12.18 -22.94 1.36
C LYS A 122 13.27 -22.99 2.43
N ILE A 123 13.95 -21.88 2.71
CA ILE A 123 14.93 -21.80 3.80
C ILE A 123 14.22 -21.87 5.15
N ALA A 124 13.12 -21.13 5.32
CA ALA A 124 12.32 -21.14 6.54
C ALA A 124 11.77 -22.54 6.83
N GLU A 125 11.30 -23.28 5.80
CA GLU A 125 10.89 -24.68 5.90
C GLU A 125 11.99 -25.57 6.48
N TYR A 126 13.21 -25.51 5.95
CA TYR A 126 14.33 -26.31 6.47
C TYR A 126 14.65 -25.99 7.93
N LEU A 127 14.64 -24.70 8.30
CA LEU A 127 14.95 -24.25 9.66
C LEU A 127 13.88 -24.69 10.66
N VAL A 128 12.60 -24.40 10.37
CA VAL A 128 11.46 -24.73 11.26
C VAL A 128 11.28 -26.24 11.38
N LYS A 129 11.49 -27.01 10.31
CA LYS A 129 11.45 -28.47 10.36
C LYS A 129 12.47 -29.07 11.33
N LYS A 130 13.65 -28.44 11.47
CA LYS A 130 14.70 -28.88 12.40
C LYS A 130 14.45 -28.36 13.82
N ASN A 131 14.00 -27.12 13.96
CA ASN A 131 13.63 -26.52 15.24
C ASN A 131 12.38 -25.63 15.08
N SER A 132 11.22 -26.15 15.51
CA SER A 132 9.95 -25.45 15.44
C SER A 132 9.86 -24.25 16.38
N ASP A 133 10.69 -24.18 17.43
CA ASP A 133 10.63 -23.09 18.42
C ASP A 133 11.23 -21.78 17.88
N LEU A 134 11.93 -21.81 16.75
CA LEU A 134 12.50 -20.63 16.10
C LEU A 134 11.43 -19.57 15.77
N VAL A 135 10.19 -19.99 15.51
CA VAL A 135 9.06 -19.10 15.18
C VAL A 135 8.63 -18.22 16.36
N LYS A 136 9.06 -18.56 17.58
CA LYS A 136 8.74 -17.84 18.83
C LYS A 136 9.83 -16.84 19.21
N ILE A 137 11.03 -16.94 18.61
CA ILE A 137 12.19 -16.16 19.02
C ILE A 137 12.07 -14.74 18.50
N ARG A 138 12.14 -13.79 19.42
CA ARG A 138 11.99 -12.37 19.15
C ARG A 138 13.34 -11.72 18.86
N ASN A 139 13.38 -10.88 17.84
CA ASN A 139 14.56 -10.08 17.53
C ASN A 139 14.71 -8.87 18.47
N LYS A 140 15.71 -8.00 18.22
CA LYS A 140 15.94 -6.79 19.05
C LYS A 140 14.77 -5.80 19.10
N HIS A 141 13.84 -5.88 18.16
CA HIS A 141 12.63 -5.06 18.09
C HIS A 141 11.41 -5.76 18.73
N ASP A 142 11.63 -6.86 19.44
CA ASP A 142 10.58 -7.71 20.03
C ASP A 142 9.69 -8.40 18.98
N TYR A 143 10.13 -8.47 17.71
CA TYR A 143 9.36 -9.09 16.62
C TYR A 143 9.67 -10.57 16.45
N ILE A 144 8.62 -11.37 16.34
CA ILE A 144 8.70 -12.77 15.88
C ILE A 144 8.81 -12.83 14.35
N PRO A 145 9.30 -13.95 13.77
CA PRO A 145 9.57 -14.05 12.33
C PRO A 145 8.37 -13.76 11.42
N VAL A 146 7.15 -14.16 11.78
CA VAL A 146 5.95 -13.87 10.96
C VAL A 146 5.68 -12.37 10.83
N VAL A 147 5.92 -11.61 11.92
CA VAL A 147 5.79 -10.14 11.90
C VAL A 147 6.88 -9.54 11.01
N VAL A 148 8.13 -10.03 11.11
CA VAL A 148 9.21 -9.58 10.23
C VAL A 148 8.83 -9.80 8.76
N ALA A 149 8.35 -10.99 8.39
CA ALA A 149 7.93 -11.27 7.02
C ALA A 149 6.83 -10.31 6.52
N SER A 150 5.88 -9.95 7.39
CA SER A 150 4.80 -9.02 7.07
C SER A 150 5.30 -7.58 6.86
N LEU A 151 6.25 -7.11 7.67
CA LEU A 151 6.84 -5.77 7.52
C LEU A 151 7.63 -5.60 6.21
N TYR A 152 8.12 -6.70 5.64
CA TYR A 152 8.81 -6.70 4.34
C TYR A 152 7.90 -7.11 3.16
N GLY A 153 6.60 -7.33 3.39
CA GLY A 153 5.63 -7.62 2.34
C GLY A 153 5.72 -9.02 1.71
N HIS A 154 6.37 -9.98 2.37
CA HIS A 154 6.59 -11.33 1.84
C HIS A 154 5.39 -12.24 2.07
N ARG A 155 4.35 -12.08 1.26
CA ARG A 155 3.03 -12.74 1.44
C ARG A 155 3.10 -14.27 1.60
N ASP A 156 3.89 -14.96 0.77
CA ASP A 156 4.03 -16.42 0.86
C ASP A 156 4.75 -16.87 2.14
N MET A 157 5.74 -16.08 2.58
CA MET A 157 6.42 -16.30 3.86
C MET A 157 5.50 -16.02 5.04
N VAL A 158 4.66 -14.99 4.97
CA VAL A 158 3.64 -14.70 6.00
C VAL A 158 2.68 -15.88 6.13
N ARG A 159 2.16 -16.42 5.02
CA ARG A 159 1.28 -17.61 5.03
C ARG A 159 1.93 -18.80 5.69
N TYR A 160 3.15 -19.13 5.26
CA TYR A 160 3.91 -20.25 5.82
C TYR A 160 4.19 -20.04 7.32
N LEU A 161 4.73 -18.88 7.72
CA LEU A 161 5.06 -18.63 9.11
C LEU A 161 3.82 -18.53 9.99
N TYR A 162 2.70 -18.00 9.48
CA TYR A 162 1.43 -17.94 10.20
C TYR A 162 0.91 -19.35 10.52
N SER A 163 0.96 -20.29 9.57
CA SER A 163 0.46 -21.66 9.78
C SER A 163 1.27 -22.42 10.84
N VAL A 164 2.56 -22.12 10.99
CA VAL A 164 3.45 -22.77 11.97
C VAL A 164 3.64 -21.97 13.27
N THR A 165 3.10 -20.76 13.37
CA THR A 165 3.22 -19.92 14.58
C THR A 165 2.11 -20.28 15.56
N PRO A 166 2.43 -20.61 16.83
CA PRO A 166 1.41 -20.88 17.84
C PRO A 166 0.51 -19.66 18.07
N PRO A 167 -0.83 -19.82 18.09
CA PRO A 167 -1.77 -18.72 18.26
C PRO A 167 -1.53 -17.89 19.54
N GLU A 168 -0.96 -18.49 20.59
CA GLU A 168 -0.68 -17.82 21.87
C GLU A 168 0.42 -16.74 21.74
N GLU A 169 1.30 -16.83 20.74
CA GLU A 169 2.30 -15.79 20.46
C GLU A 169 1.68 -14.53 19.82
N LEU A 170 0.49 -14.69 19.23
CA LEU A 170 -0.25 -13.65 18.51
C LEU A 170 -1.35 -13.01 19.37
N SER A 171 -1.47 -13.39 20.65
CA SER A 171 -2.36 -12.71 21.58
C SER A 171 -1.86 -11.30 21.90
N PRO A 172 -2.74 -10.27 21.85
CA PRO A 172 -2.37 -8.90 22.22
C PRO A 172 -1.99 -8.74 23.69
N GLU A 173 -2.36 -9.68 24.56
CA GLU A 173 -1.99 -9.68 25.98
C GLU A 173 -0.52 -10.02 26.19
N ARG A 174 0.07 -10.80 25.27
CA ARG A 174 1.44 -11.29 25.38
C ARG A 174 2.45 -10.35 24.74
N SER A 175 2.10 -9.75 23.60
CA SER A 175 2.91 -8.73 22.94
C SER A 175 2.11 -8.02 21.85
N LYS A 176 2.68 -6.94 21.32
CA LYS A 176 2.12 -6.23 20.17
C LYS A 176 2.31 -6.97 18.83
N ASN A 177 2.94 -8.15 18.80
CA ASN A 177 3.15 -8.92 17.57
C ASN A 177 1.84 -9.28 16.87
N GLY A 178 0.80 -9.67 17.61
CA GLY A 178 -0.51 -9.95 17.05
C GLY A 178 -1.15 -8.74 16.37
N ALA A 179 -1.12 -7.59 17.06
CA ALA A 179 -1.64 -6.33 16.52
C ALA A 179 -0.85 -5.88 15.28
N MET A 180 0.48 -6.00 15.31
CA MET A 180 1.35 -5.67 14.19
C MET A 180 1.10 -6.56 12.98
N LEU A 181 0.99 -7.88 13.18
CA LEU A 181 0.66 -8.80 12.10
C LEU A 181 -0.72 -8.49 11.52
N PHE A 182 -1.70 -8.20 12.39
CA PHE A 182 -3.06 -7.89 11.99
C PHE A 182 -3.14 -6.62 11.13
N THR A 183 -2.48 -5.53 11.54
CA THR A 183 -2.42 -4.30 10.74
C THR A 183 -1.63 -4.48 9.44
N ALA A 184 -0.49 -5.18 9.47
CA ALA A 184 0.29 -5.49 8.28
C ALA A 184 -0.48 -6.34 7.26
N CYS A 185 -1.23 -7.35 7.71
CA CYS A 185 -2.10 -8.16 6.84
C CYS A 185 -3.17 -7.31 6.13
N ILE A 186 -3.72 -6.28 6.79
CA ILE A 186 -4.67 -5.36 6.16
C ILE A 186 -3.96 -4.49 5.11
N ILE A 187 -2.74 -4.04 5.38
CA ILE A 187 -1.93 -3.26 4.43
C ILE A 187 -1.62 -4.09 3.18
N ASP A 188 -1.29 -5.37 3.34
CA ASP A 188 -0.87 -6.29 2.26
C ASP A 188 -2.01 -7.11 1.62
N ASP A 189 -3.27 -6.72 1.85
CA ASP A 189 -4.46 -7.38 1.34
C ASP A 189 -4.56 -8.88 1.71
N LEU A 190 -3.98 -9.30 2.84
CA LEU A 190 -4.08 -10.65 3.42
C LEU A 190 -5.30 -10.74 4.35
N TYR A 191 -6.48 -10.44 3.81
CA TYR A 191 -7.73 -10.36 4.59
C TYR A 191 -8.19 -11.70 5.14
N ASP A 192 -7.81 -12.81 4.51
CA ASP A 192 -8.05 -14.16 5.00
C ASP A 192 -7.33 -14.41 6.33
N ILE A 193 -6.03 -14.13 6.40
CA ILE A 193 -5.24 -14.22 7.64
C ILE A 193 -5.76 -13.22 8.67
N ALA A 194 -6.08 -11.99 8.25
CA ALA A 194 -6.64 -10.98 9.16
C ALA A 194 -7.98 -11.43 9.77
N LEU A 195 -8.89 -11.98 8.98
CA LEU A 195 -10.17 -12.50 9.47
C LEU A 195 -9.96 -13.66 10.45
N ASP A 196 -9.06 -14.60 10.13
CA ASP A 196 -8.74 -15.75 10.99
C ASP A 196 -8.10 -15.31 12.33
N LEU A 197 -7.17 -14.35 12.27
CA LEU A 197 -6.57 -13.70 13.44
C LEU A 197 -7.63 -13.05 14.33
N LEU A 198 -8.55 -12.30 13.75
CA LEU A 198 -9.60 -11.61 14.49
C LEU A 198 -10.61 -12.59 15.12
N GLN A 199 -10.89 -13.70 14.44
CA GLN A 199 -11.74 -14.77 14.99
C GLN A 199 -11.07 -15.47 16.18
N SER A 200 -9.75 -15.66 16.10
CA SER A 200 -8.96 -16.27 17.17
C SER A 200 -8.75 -15.33 18.37
N HIS A 201 -8.52 -14.04 18.11
CA HIS A 201 -8.23 -13.01 19.11
C HIS A 201 -9.05 -11.74 18.84
N LYS A 202 -10.26 -11.67 19.41
CA LYS A 202 -11.21 -10.56 19.18
C LYS A 202 -10.69 -9.21 19.64
N GLU A 203 -9.83 -9.22 20.65
CA GLU A 203 -9.15 -8.05 21.22
C GLU A 203 -8.33 -7.29 20.16
N LEU A 204 -7.91 -7.95 19.08
CA LEU A 204 -7.19 -7.32 17.97
C LEU A 204 -8.02 -6.23 17.26
N ALA A 205 -9.35 -6.27 17.35
CA ALA A 205 -10.22 -5.22 16.78
C ALA A 205 -9.90 -3.81 17.30
N TYR A 206 -9.40 -3.71 18.53
CA TYR A 206 -9.12 -2.45 19.22
C TYR A 206 -7.69 -2.38 19.78
N ALA A 207 -6.82 -3.30 19.38
CA ALA A 207 -5.42 -3.28 19.78
C ALA A 207 -4.61 -2.27 18.96
N TYR A 208 -3.66 -1.60 19.62
CA TYR A 208 -2.70 -0.69 19.00
C TYR A 208 -1.42 -1.43 18.63
N ASP A 209 -0.94 -1.23 17.41
CA ASP A 209 0.38 -1.71 16.99
C ASP A 209 1.53 -0.87 17.59
N ASN A 210 2.75 -1.03 17.07
CA ASN A 210 3.90 -0.25 17.54
C ASN A 210 3.94 1.18 17.00
N ASP A 211 3.26 1.45 15.89
CA ASP A 211 3.17 2.78 15.28
C ASP A 211 2.01 3.59 15.89
N GLY A 212 1.15 2.92 16.68
CA GLY A 212 0.00 3.53 17.34
C GLY A 212 -1.24 3.54 16.45
N ASP A 213 -1.23 2.77 15.36
CA ASP A 213 -2.38 2.55 14.51
C ASP A 213 -3.18 1.33 14.99
N THR A 214 -4.48 1.39 14.73
CA THR A 214 -5.43 0.28 14.94
C THR A 214 -5.90 -0.26 13.59
N ALA A 215 -6.51 -1.44 13.56
CA ALA A 215 -7.04 -1.99 12.31
C ALA A 215 -8.08 -1.08 11.64
N ILE A 216 -8.91 -0.39 12.44
CA ILE A 216 -9.91 0.55 11.92
C ILE A 216 -9.25 1.82 11.35
N ASP A 217 -8.13 2.28 11.92
CA ASP A 217 -7.30 3.38 11.37
C ASP A 217 -6.70 3.03 10.01
N VAL A 218 -6.15 1.82 9.88
CA VAL A 218 -5.54 1.35 8.63
C VAL A 218 -6.58 1.23 7.53
N LEU A 219 -7.75 0.63 7.81
CA LEU A 219 -8.84 0.51 6.85
C LEU A 219 -9.36 1.88 6.39
N ALA A 220 -9.47 2.86 7.30
CA ALA A 220 -9.89 4.22 6.97
C ALA A 220 -8.90 4.98 6.06
N GLN A 221 -7.65 4.51 5.96
CA GLN A 221 -6.60 5.10 5.12
C GLN A 221 -6.34 4.32 3.84
N LYS A 222 -7.09 3.24 3.58
CA LYS A 222 -6.87 2.32 2.46
C LYS A 222 -8.04 2.33 1.47
N PRO A 223 -8.18 3.36 0.61
CA PRO A 223 -9.27 3.44 -0.36
C PRO A 223 -9.30 2.28 -1.37
N SER A 224 -8.15 1.66 -1.67
CA SER A 224 -8.05 0.50 -2.57
C SER A 224 -8.68 -0.78 -2.00
N ALA A 225 -8.95 -0.83 -0.70
CA ALA A 225 -9.65 -1.95 -0.06
C ALA A 225 -11.15 -1.95 -0.40
N PHE A 226 -11.70 -0.86 -0.94
CA PHE A 226 -13.13 -0.67 -1.11
C PHE A 226 -13.54 -0.25 -2.53
N PRO A 227 -14.75 -0.61 -2.98
CA PRO A 227 -15.26 -0.21 -4.30
C PRO A 227 -15.33 1.31 -4.47
N SER A 228 -15.72 2.07 -3.45
CA SER A 228 -15.83 3.53 -3.55
C SER A 228 -14.51 4.24 -3.85
N GLY A 229 -13.40 3.70 -3.33
CA GLY A 229 -12.04 4.23 -3.52
C GLY A 229 -11.32 3.71 -4.76
N THR A 230 -11.89 2.73 -5.46
CA THR A 230 -11.29 2.15 -6.67
C THR A 230 -11.90 2.71 -7.95
N HIS A 231 -11.06 3.12 -8.90
CA HIS A 231 -11.50 3.64 -10.20
C HIS A 231 -11.53 2.54 -11.26
N LEU A 232 -12.74 2.07 -11.58
CA LEU A 232 -12.98 1.10 -12.65
C LEU A 232 -13.54 1.79 -13.90
N ALA A 233 -13.03 1.43 -15.08
CA ALA A 233 -13.62 1.84 -16.36
C ALA A 233 -15.04 1.25 -16.51
N ARG A 234 -15.89 1.86 -17.36
CA ARG A 234 -17.29 1.46 -17.51
C ARG A 234 -17.49 -0.03 -17.81
N TRP A 235 -16.66 -0.62 -18.67
CA TRP A 235 -16.74 -2.05 -18.98
C TRP A 235 -16.26 -2.93 -17.81
N GLN A 236 -15.26 -2.48 -17.04
CA GLN A 236 -14.79 -3.18 -15.84
C GLN A 236 -15.85 -3.15 -14.74
N GLN A 237 -16.57 -2.04 -14.59
CA GLN A 237 -17.69 -1.92 -13.66
C GLN A 237 -18.82 -2.90 -13.99
N TRP A 238 -19.10 -3.09 -15.28
CA TRP A 238 -20.08 -4.07 -15.73
C TRP A 238 -19.65 -5.50 -15.40
N ILE A 239 -18.40 -5.88 -15.67
CA ILE A 239 -17.88 -7.20 -15.27
C ILE A 239 -17.90 -7.35 -13.74
N TYR A 240 -17.47 -6.31 -13.02
CA TYR A 240 -17.45 -6.29 -11.55
C TYR A 240 -18.85 -6.53 -10.98
N SER A 241 -19.91 -5.94 -11.53
CA SER A 241 -21.27 -6.15 -11.04
C SER A 241 -21.81 -7.55 -11.35
N CYS A 242 -21.36 -8.18 -12.44
CA CYS A 242 -21.77 -9.53 -12.83
C CYS A 242 -21.12 -10.66 -12.00
N ILE A 243 -19.98 -10.41 -11.36
CA ILE A 243 -19.28 -11.43 -10.56
C ILE A 243 -20.02 -11.63 -9.22
N TYR A 244 -20.38 -12.85 -8.87
CA TYR A 244 -20.88 -13.17 -7.53
C TYR A 244 -19.77 -13.79 -6.69
N ILE A 245 -19.57 -13.28 -5.47
CA ILE A 245 -18.64 -13.85 -4.50
C ILE A 245 -19.47 -14.21 -3.27
N PRO A 246 -19.56 -15.50 -2.91
CA PRO A 246 -20.24 -15.92 -1.70
C PRO A 246 -19.58 -15.25 -0.49
N THR A 247 -20.36 -14.51 0.27
CA THR A 247 -19.95 -14.09 1.62
C THR A 247 -19.98 -15.37 2.47
N LEU A 248 -18.82 -15.84 2.93
CA LEU A 248 -18.75 -16.99 3.84
C LEU A 248 -19.29 -16.53 5.20
N LEU A 249 -20.61 -16.45 5.32
CA LEU A 249 -21.30 -16.30 6.59
C LEU A 249 -20.85 -17.44 7.49
N ALA A 250 -19.94 -17.13 8.43
CA ALA A 250 -19.71 -17.81 9.70
C ALA A 250 -20.38 -19.19 9.85
N SER A 251 -19.93 -20.18 9.07
CA SER A 251 -20.38 -21.58 9.15
C SER A 251 -19.52 -22.52 8.32
N SER A 252 -18.21 -22.51 8.54
CA SER A 252 -17.37 -23.70 8.40
C SER A 252 -15.97 -23.32 8.85
N ASN A 253 -15.45 -24.04 9.85
CA ASN A 253 -14.06 -23.99 10.29
C ASN A 253 -13.15 -23.97 9.04
N VAL A 254 -12.59 -22.82 8.70
CA VAL A 254 -11.34 -22.80 7.94
C VAL A 254 -10.34 -23.30 8.96
N SER A 255 -9.87 -24.52 8.79
CA SER A 255 -8.89 -25.07 9.70
C SER A 255 -7.59 -24.28 9.54
N HIS A 256 -6.80 -24.14 10.60
CA HIS A 256 -5.47 -23.53 10.55
C HIS A 256 -4.57 -24.17 9.45
N GLU A 257 -4.90 -25.39 9.02
CA GLU A 257 -4.26 -26.16 7.93
C GLU A 257 -4.66 -25.69 6.52
N ASP A 258 -5.81 -25.04 6.31
CA ASP A 258 -6.25 -24.57 4.99
C ASP A 258 -5.47 -23.34 4.48
N ILE A 259 -4.71 -22.69 5.37
CA ILE A 259 -3.90 -21.48 5.09
C ILE A 259 -2.54 -21.84 4.46
N GLU A 260 -2.09 -23.08 4.61
CA GLU A 260 -0.80 -23.60 4.08
C GLU A 260 -0.76 -23.67 2.56
N LYS A 261 -1.92 -23.70 1.89
CA LYS A 261 -1.97 -23.82 0.44
C LYS A 261 -1.59 -22.48 -0.22
N PRO A 262 -0.49 -22.42 -0.99
CA PRO A 262 -0.17 -21.22 -1.75
C PRO A 262 -1.34 -20.89 -2.66
N LEU A 263 -1.57 -19.60 -2.90
CA LEU A 263 -2.68 -19.08 -3.73
C LEU A 263 -2.65 -19.52 -5.21
N HIS A 264 -1.86 -20.54 -5.57
CA HIS A 264 -2.12 -21.34 -6.77
C HIS A 264 -3.35 -22.25 -6.61
N GLU A 265 -3.75 -22.57 -5.38
CA GLU A 265 -4.98 -23.32 -5.05
C GLU A 265 -6.06 -22.44 -4.38
N GLY A 266 -5.95 -21.10 -4.53
CA GLY A 266 -7.06 -20.17 -4.33
C GLY A 266 -8.09 -20.26 -5.49
N PRO A 267 -9.17 -19.44 -5.51
CA PRO A 267 -10.56 -19.66 -5.99
C PRO A 267 -10.79 -20.05 -7.48
N VAL A 268 -9.84 -20.70 -8.14
CA VAL A 268 -9.90 -21.20 -9.50
C VAL A 268 -10.51 -22.60 -9.56
N GLU A 269 -10.39 -23.42 -8.52
CA GLU A 269 -10.98 -24.78 -8.51
C GLU A 269 -12.44 -24.82 -8.01
N GLN A 270 -12.86 -23.89 -7.15
CA GLN A 270 -14.26 -23.82 -6.69
C GLN A 270 -15.21 -23.23 -7.76
N LEU A 271 -14.67 -22.53 -8.74
CA LEU A 271 -15.41 -22.06 -9.90
C LEU A 271 -15.16 -23.01 -11.05
N ASN A 272 -16.15 -23.86 -11.32
CA ASN A 272 -16.31 -24.60 -12.59
C ASN A 272 -16.58 -23.64 -13.79
N MET A 273 -16.02 -22.44 -13.73
CA MET A 273 -16.06 -21.39 -14.75
C MET A 273 -14.64 -21.27 -15.28
N ASN A 274 -14.42 -21.80 -16.48
CA ASN A 274 -13.22 -21.65 -17.30
C ASN A 274 -12.94 -20.17 -17.66
N ILE A 275 -12.70 -19.30 -16.68
CA ILE A 275 -12.32 -17.90 -16.91
C ILE A 275 -10.82 -17.86 -17.20
N ARG A 276 -10.44 -18.24 -18.43
CA ARG A 276 -9.07 -18.20 -18.94
C ARG A 276 -8.59 -16.80 -19.37
N VAL A 277 -9.35 -15.75 -19.04
CA VAL A 277 -9.03 -14.37 -19.46
C VAL A 277 -8.38 -13.62 -18.31
N PRO A 278 -7.08 -13.27 -18.38
CA PRO A 278 -6.35 -12.62 -17.28
C PRO A 278 -7.02 -11.33 -16.78
N ALA A 279 -7.62 -10.54 -17.68
CA ALA A 279 -8.30 -9.30 -17.32
C ALA A 279 -9.56 -9.52 -16.44
N ILE A 280 -10.31 -10.61 -16.66
CA ILE A 280 -11.49 -10.94 -15.84
C ILE A 280 -11.03 -11.48 -14.49
N MET A 281 -9.95 -12.27 -14.47
CA MET A 281 -9.35 -12.77 -13.22
C MET A 281 -8.89 -11.61 -12.32
N LEU A 282 -8.27 -10.57 -12.87
CA LEU A 282 -7.90 -9.38 -12.09
C LEU A 282 -9.10 -8.66 -11.46
N ILE A 283 -10.23 -8.58 -12.17
CA ILE A 283 -11.47 -7.96 -11.65
C ILE A 283 -12.10 -8.86 -10.57
N TYR A 284 -12.02 -10.18 -10.75
CA TYR A 284 -12.46 -11.15 -9.76
C TYR A 284 -11.65 -11.03 -8.46
N GLU A 285 -10.31 -11.06 -8.54
CA GLU A 285 -9.42 -10.90 -7.39
C GLU A 285 -9.62 -9.55 -6.68
N LEU A 286 -9.85 -8.48 -7.45
CA LEU A 286 -10.21 -7.17 -6.90
C LEU A 286 -11.54 -7.22 -6.13
N LYS A 287 -12.58 -7.81 -6.72
CA LYS A 287 -13.89 -7.93 -6.06
C LYS A 287 -13.79 -8.81 -4.81
N TRP A 288 -12.99 -9.86 -4.86
CA TRP A 288 -12.77 -10.74 -3.72
C TRP A 288 -12.15 -9.97 -2.55
N ARG A 289 -11.10 -9.19 -2.81
CA ARG A 289 -10.50 -8.30 -1.81
C ARG A 289 -11.49 -7.30 -1.24
N HIS A 290 -12.30 -6.65 -2.08
CA HIS A 290 -13.32 -5.72 -1.61
C HIS A 290 -14.34 -6.37 -0.67
N VAL A 291 -14.83 -7.57 -1.01
CA VAL A 291 -15.78 -8.31 -0.18
C VAL A 291 -15.16 -8.69 1.16
N ARG A 292 -13.91 -9.18 1.16
CA ARG A 292 -13.20 -9.56 2.39
C ARG A 292 -12.84 -8.37 3.27
N ALA A 293 -12.42 -7.25 2.69
CA ALA A 293 -12.16 -6.02 3.43
C ALA A 293 -13.42 -5.49 4.11
N GLN A 294 -14.57 -5.53 3.41
CA GLN A 294 -15.85 -5.13 3.97
C GLN A 294 -16.32 -6.08 5.09
N GLU A 295 -16.14 -7.38 4.92
CA GLU A 295 -16.40 -8.38 5.96
C GLU A 295 -15.55 -8.14 7.21
N LEU A 296 -14.25 -7.93 7.02
CA LEU A 296 -13.32 -7.62 8.12
C LEU A 296 -13.71 -6.34 8.86
N LEU A 297 -14.01 -5.27 8.13
CA LEU A 297 -14.48 -4.02 8.70
C LEU A 297 -15.74 -4.24 9.56
N ARG A 298 -16.71 -5.00 9.04
CA ARG A 298 -17.94 -5.32 9.76
C ARG A 298 -17.65 -6.07 11.06
N CYS A 299 -16.77 -7.07 11.05
CA CYS A 299 -16.35 -7.78 12.25
C CYS A 299 -15.68 -6.85 13.27
N ILE A 300 -14.77 -5.98 12.83
CA ILE A 300 -14.10 -4.99 13.69
C ILE A 300 -15.15 -4.04 14.31
N CYS A 301 -16.06 -3.49 13.51
CA CYS A 301 -17.12 -2.60 14.00
C CYS A 301 -18.04 -3.30 15.01
N GLN A 302 -18.37 -4.58 14.81
CA GLN A 302 -19.16 -5.37 15.75
C GLN A 302 -18.45 -5.54 17.09
N GLU A 303 -17.16 -5.91 17.07
CA GLU A 303 -16.38 -6.11 18.29
C GLU A 303 -16.18 -4.78 19.05
N ILE A 304 -15.89 -3.68 18.35
CA ILE A 304 -15.81 -2.33 18.98
C ILE A 304 -17.17 -1.94 19.60
N SER A 305 -18.27 -2.14 18.86
CA SER A 305 -19.63 -1.82 19.35
C SER A 305 -19.99 -2.60 20.61
N SER A 306 -19.53 -3.86 20.71
CA SER A 306 -19.79 -4.72 21.86
C SER A 306 -19.18 -4.20 23.17
N LYS A 307 -18.11 -3.39 23.09
CA LYS A 307 -17.42 -2.79 24.24
C LYS A 307 -18.07 -1.48 24.73
N GLY A 308 -19.02 -0.93 23.98
CA GLY A 308 -19.75 0.28 24.32
C GLY A 308 -19.08 1.59 23.85
N GLU A 309 -19.73 2.71 24.15
CA GLU A 309 -19.36 4.04 23.62
C GLU A 309 -17.97 4.51 24.05
N SER A 310 -17.52 4.16 25.26
CA SER A 310 -16.19 4.53 25.76
C SER A 310 -15.04 4.02 24.87
N MET A 311 -15.24 2.89 24.19
CA MET A 311 -14.25 2.35 23.27
C MET A 311 -14.09 3.23 22.02
N PHE A 312 -15.18 3.83 21.53
CA PHE A 312 -15.12 4.75 20.38
C PHE A 312 -14.36 6.03 20.71
N GLU A 313 -14.45 6.50 21.96
CA GLU A 313 -13.66 7.64 22.44
C GLU A 313 -12.18 7.28 22.59
N GLN A 314 -11.88 6.11 23.16
CA GLN A 314 -10.51 5.61 23.33
C GLN A 314 -9.79 5.44 21.99
N LEU A 315 -10.48 4.89 20.98
CA LEU A 315 -9.96 4.70 19.62
C LEU A 315 -9.99 5.98 18.77
N GLU A 316 -10.37 7.12 19.35
CA GLU A 316 -10.51 8.39 18.66
C GLU A 316 -11.28 8.28 17.33
N VAL A 317 -12.35 7.47 17.29
CA VAL A 317 -13.07 7.11 16.04
C VAL A 317 -13.51 8.33 15.24
N LYS A 318 -13.76 9.46 15.91
CA LYS A 318 -14.01 10.76 15.27
C LYS A 318 -12.91 11.12 14.26
N LYS A 319 -11.63 11.00 14.63
CA LYS A 319 -10.50 11.26 13.73
C LYS A 319 -10.45 10.23 12.59
N VAL A 320 -10.71 8.96 12.90
CA VAL A 320 -10.74 7.86 11.92
C VAL A 320 -11.79 8.10 10.84
N VAL A 321 -12.98 8.58 11.23
CA VAL A 321 -14.05 8.98 10.31
C VAL A 321 -13.56 10.05 9.34
N PHE A 322 -12.89 11.10 9.82
CA PHE A 322 -12.37 12.15 8.93
C PHE A 322 -11.25 11.64 8.02
N LYS A 323 -10.41 10.68 8.46
CA LYS A 323 -9.46 9.97 7.59
C LYS A 323 -10.19 9.23 6.46
N ALA A 324 -11.25 8.47 6.77
CA ALA A 324 -12.06 7.76 5.77
C ALA A 324 -12.77 8.70 4.80
N VAL A 325 -13.32 9.82 5.31
CA VAL A 325 -13.96 10.84 4.48
C VAL A 325 -12.94 11.47 3.54
N LYS A 326 -11.75 11.84 4.02
CA LYS A 326 -10.68 12.39 3.18
C LYS A 326 -10.35 11.48 2.00
N HIS A 327 -10.39 10.17 2.18
CA HIS A 327 -10.12 9.17 1.14
C HIS A 327 -11.35 8.76 0.32
N GLY A 328 -12.56 9.18 0.70
CA GLY A 328 -13.79 8.90 -0.05
C GLY A 328 -14.36 7.50 0.17
N ILE A 329 -14.05 6.86 1.30
CA ILE A 329 -14.42 5.46 1.57
C ILE A 329 -15.86 5.38 2.07
N VAL A 330 -16.81 5.18 1.15
CA VAL A 330 -18.26 5.19 1.45
C VAL A 330 -18.67 4.00 2.30
N GLU A 331 -18.19 2.80 1.96
CA GLU A 331 -18.53 1.55 2.63
C GLU A 331 -18.15 1.61 4.12
N PHE A 332 -16.99 2.21 4.40
CA PHE A 332 -16.52 2.46 5.76
C PHE A 332 -17.50 3.30 6.56
N ILE A 333 -17.90 4.44 5.99
CA ILE A 333 -18.84 5.37 6.62
C ILE A 333 -20.21 4.72 6.82
N THR A 334 -20.69 3.95 5.84
CA THR A 334 -21.99 3.27 5.96
C THR A 334 -21.99 2.19 7.02
N GLU A 335 -20.92 1.40 7.14
CA GLU A 335 -20.81 0.34 8.14
C GLU A 335 -20.73 0.95 9.55
N LEU A 336 -19.89 1.97 9.72
CA LEU A 336 -19.76 2.65 11.00
C LEU A 336 -21.07 3.33 11.42
N MET A 337 -21.84 3.91 10.50
CA MET A 337 -23.16 4.48 10.82
C MET A 337 -24.20 3.45 11.26
N GLN A 338 -24.09 2.19 10.86
CA GLN A 338 -24.98 1.12 11.34
C GLN A 338 -24.70 0.77 12.80
N HIS A 339 -23.44 0.85 13.20
CA HIS A 339 -22.95 0.48 14.52
C HIS A 339 -22.88 1.67 15.50
N TYR A 340 -22.63 2.87 15.00
CA TYR A 340 -22.54 4.12 15.76
C TYR A 340 -23.22 5.28 14.99
N PRO A 341 -24.56 5.44 15.10
CA PRO A 341 -25.33 6.41 14.33
C PRO A 341 -24.94 7.89 14.56
N ASP A 342 -24.37 8.20 15.72
CA ASP A 342 -23.93 9.55 16.08
C ASP A 342 -22.68 10.01 15.32
N THR A 343 -22.05 9.11 14.56
CA THR A 343 -20.98 9.42 13.61
C THR A 343 -21.32 10.61 12.72
N ILE A 344 -22.58 10.74 12.27
CA ILE A 344 -23.02 11.85 11.38
C ILE A 344 -22.75 13.23 11.99
N TRP A 345 -22.78 13.32 13.32
CA TRP A 345 -22.64 14.55 14.08
C TRP A 345 -21.23 14.78 14.62
N CYS A 346 -20.24 13.98 14.20
CA CYS A 346 -18.87 14.22 14.60
C CYS A 346 -18.33 15.51 13.97
N TYR A 347 -17.45 16.20 14.70
CA TYR A 347 -16.79 17.42 14.27
C TYR A 347 -15.28 17.22 14.30
N ASP A 348 -14.57 17.82 13.34
CA ASP A 348 -13.12 17.88 13.36
C ASP A 348 -12.62 19.05 14.23
N ASP A 349 -11.30 19.22 14.29
CA ASP A 349 -10.66 20.29 15.06
C ASP A 349 -11.03 21.70 14.59
N TYR A 350 -11.63 21.85 13.41
CA TYR A 350 -12.11 23.11 12.85
C TYR A 350 -13.63 23.28 13.00
N ASN A 351 -14.29 22.42 13.78
CA ASN A 351 -15.74 22.39 13.94
C ASN A 351 -16.48 22.13 12.62
N ARG A 352 -15.86 21.40 11.68
CA ARG A 352 -16.51 20.92 10.46
C ARG A 352 -17.06 19.54 10.73
N HIS A 353 -18.35 19.35 10.53
CA HIS A 353 -18.91 18.01 10.49
C HIS A 353 -18.60 17.30 9.16
N ILE A 354 -18.89 16.00 9.07
CA ILE A 354 -18.59 15.14 7.91
C ILE A 354 -18.98 15.79 6.57
N PHE A 355 -20.18 16.39 6.48
CA PHE A 355 -20.66 16.95 5.21
C PHE A 355 -19.90 18.20 4.73
N LEU A 356 -19.50 19.10 5.65
CA LEU A 356 -18.63 20.25 5.35
C LEU A 356 -17.26 19.75 4.86
N TYR A 357 -16.72 18.75 5.56
CA TYR A 357 -15.42 18.18 5.24
C TYR A 357 -15.41 17.41 3.92
N ALA A 358 -16.42 16.58 3.65
CA ALA A 358 -16.61 15.90 2.37
C ALA A 358 -16.70 16.90 1.20
N THR A 359 -17.35 18.04 1.43
CA THR A 359 -17.45 19.11 0.43
C THR A 359 -16.10 19.75 0.13
N LEU A 360 -15.32 20.04 1.18
CA LEU A 360 -13.96 20.55 1.06
C LEU A 360 -13.05 19.56 0.31
N GLN A 361 -13.16 18.27 0.61
CA GLN A 361 -12.32 17.20 0.04
C GLN A 361 -12.78 16.70 -1.34
N ARG A 362 -13.85 17.27 -1.93
CA ARG A 362 -14.44 16.84 -3.23
C ARG A 362 -14.92 15.39 -3.26
N GLN A 363 -15.48 14.91 -2.16
CA GLN A 363 -15.90 13.53 -2.02
C GLN A 363 -17.38 13.35 -2.39
N GLU A 364 -17.66 13.34 -3.69
CA GLU A 364 -19.02 13.36 -4.26
C GLU A 364 -19.91 12.20 -3.78
N LYS A 365 -19.36 10.99 -3.63
CA LYS A 365 -20.13 9.80 -3.21
C LYS A 365 -20.56 9.90 -1.75
N ILE A 366 -19.68 10.39 -0.88
CA ILE A 366 -20.00 10.64 0.54
C ILE A 366 -20.97 11.80 0.67
N PHE A 367 -20.78 12.86 -0.12
CA PHE A 367 -21.73 13.97 -0.20
C PHE A 367 -23.13 13.47 -0.59
N SER A 368 -23.24 12.66 -1.64
CA SER A 368 -24.51 12.09 -2.09
C SER A 368 -25.14 11.18 -1.03
N LEU A 369 -24.35 10.34 -0.34
CA LEU A 369 -24.81 9.51 0.76
C LEU A 369 -25.51 10.35 1.83
N ILE A 370 -24.85 11.41 2.31
CA ILE A 370 -25.37 12.27 3.38
C ILE A 370 -26.57 13.10 2.90
N TYR A 371 -26.51 13.59 1.66
CA TYR A 371 -27.60 14.35 1.05
C TYR A 371 -28.91 13.55 1.00
N ASN A 372 -28.82 12.24 0.81
CA ASN A 372 -29.97 11.34 0.75
C ASN A 372 -30.54 10.96 2.13
N MET A 373 -29.96 11.41 3.25
CA MET A 373 -30.40 11.08 4.61
C MET A 373 -31.62 11.89 5.13
N GLY A 374 -32.44 12.43 4.23
CA GLY A 374 -33.69 13.13 4.59
C GLY A 374 -33.47 14.44 5.35
N ALA A 375 -34.24 14.68 6.42
CA ALA A 375 -34.27 15.95 7.16
C ALA A 375 -32.93 16.34 7.82
N LYS A 376 -32.05 15.36 8.08
CA LYS A 376 -30.70 15.60 8.60
C LYS A 376 -29.90 16.55 7.70
N LYS A 377 -30.10 16.48 6.37
CA LYS A 377 -29.40 17.35 5.41
C LYS A 377 -29.67 18.84 5.64
N ASN A 378 -30.88 19.19 6.09
CA ASN A 378 -31.26 20.59 6.29
C ASN A 378 -30.56 21.19 7.50
N ILE A 379 -30.43 20.42 8.58
CA ILE A 379 -29.69 20.82 9.79
C ILE A 379 -28.22 21.06 9.43
N VAL A 380 -27.64 20.09 8.72
CA VAL A 380 -26.24 20.08 8.32
C VAL A 380 -25.92 21.16 7.26
N ALA A 381 -26.87 21.52 6.39
CA ALA A 381 -26.69 22.61 5.42
C ALA A 381 -26.72 24.02 6.03
N THR A 382 -27.21 24.16 7.27
CA THR A 382 -27.31 25.46 7.97
C THR A 382 -26.14 25.77 8.89
N SER A 383 -25.18 24.86 9.03
CA SER A 383 -24.04 24.96 9.94
C SER A 383 -22.84 25.74 9.34
N TRP A 384 -21.84 25.99 10.17
CA TRP A 384 -20.58 26.64 9.81
C TRP A 384 -19.40 26.15 10.65
N ASP A 385 -18.19 26.30 10.12
CA ASP A 385 -16.93 25.97 10.81
C ASP A 385 -16.48 27.07 11.78
N LYS A 386 -15.33 26.88 12.44
CA LYS A 386 -14.72 27.88 13.35
C LYS A 386 -14.47 29.25 12.71
N SER A 387 -14.35 29.31 11.38
CA SER A 387 -14.13 30.54 10.61
C SER A 387 -15.42 31.10 10.00
N TYR A 388 -16.59 30.60 10.43
CA TYR A 388 -17.91 30.95 9.89
C TYR A 388 -18.06 30.61 8.40
N ASN A 389 -17.31 29.64 7.89
CA ASN A 389 -17.49 29.12 6.54
C ASN A 389 -18.64 28.09 6.55
N ASN A 390 -19.73 28.41 5.86
CA ASN A 390 -20.77 27.43 5.54
C ASN A 390 -20.30 26.45 4.44
N ILE A 391 -21.17 25.51 4.05
CA ILE A 391 -20.86 24.52 3.02
C ILE A 391 -20.46 25.10 1.67
N LEU A 392 -21.03 26.24 1.27
CA LEU A 392 -20.68 26.89 0.01
C LEU A 392 -19.29 27.53 0.08
N HIS A 393 -18.89 28.05 1.24
CA HIS A 393 -17.50 28.47 1.46
C HIS A 393 -16.53 27.28 1.42
N GLN A 394 -16.92 26.09 1.92
CA GLN A 394 -16.08 24.89 1.81
C GLN A 394 -15.87 24.47 0.34
N ALA A 395 -16.93 24.57 -0.48
CA ALA A 395 -16.82 24.37 -1.93
C ALA A 395 -16.00 25.47 -2.63
N ALA A 396 -15.86 26.64 -2.01
CA ALA A 396 -15.12 27.78 -2.56
C ALA A 396 -13.59 27.62 -2.51
N PHE A 397 -13.07 26.84 -1.55
CA PHE A 397 -11.65 26.51 -1.49
C PHE A 397 -11.25 25.59 -2.63
N LEU A 398 -10.04 25.75 -3.15
CA LEU A 398 -9.49 24.88 -4.19
C LEU A 398 -9.41 23.42 -3.70
N ALA A 399 -9.78 22.47 -4.56
CA ALA A 399 -9.69 21.06 -4.27
C ALA A 399 -8.26 20.63 -3.84
N PRO A 400 -8.13 19.61 -2.97
CA PRO A 400 -6.84 18.97 -2.71
C PRO A 400 -6.20 18.46 -4.02
N SER A 401 -4.87 18.49 -4.09
CA SER A 401 -4.12 18.03 -5.28
C SER A 401 -4.51 16.62 -5.72
N SER A 402 -4.71 15.70 -4.78
CA SER A 402 -5.14 14.32 -5.04
C SER A 402 -6.48 14.19 -5.80
N GLN A 403 -7.30 15.24 -5.79
CA GLN A 403 -8.56 15.32 -6.53
C GLN A 403 -8.43 16.21 -7.78
N LEU A 404 -7.76 17.34 -7.66
CA LEU A 404 -7.57 18.30 -8.76
C LEU A 404 -6.76 17.68 -9.92
N ASP A 405 -5.70 16.94 -9.59
CA ASP A 405 -4.77 16.36 -10.57
C ASP A 405 -5.36 15.15 -11.32
N ARG A 406 -6.54 14.64 -10.89
CA ARG A 406 -7.28 13.60 -11.61
C ARG A 406 -7.81 14.10 -12.95
N VAL A 407 -7.99 15.41 -13.09
CA VAL A 407 -8.44 16.05 -14.32
C VAL A 407 -7.23 16.71 -14.99
N SER A 408 -6.95 16.32 -16.23
CA SER A 408 -5.82 16.87 -16.98
C SER A 408 -6.17 18.22 -17.60
N GLY A 409 -5.34 19.23 -17.35
CA GLY A 409 -5.44 20.55 -17.97
C GLY A 409 -6.23 21.56 -17.14
N ALA A 410 -5.69 22.77 -17.02
CA ALA A 410 -6.21 23.82 -16.13
C ALA A 410 -7.66 24.23 -16.43
N ALA A 411 -8.05 24.27 -17.72
CA ALA A 411 -9.42 24.63 -18.09
C ALA A 411 -10.44 23.57 -17.67
N LEU A 412 -10.11 22.27 -17.82
CA LEU A 412 -10.98 21.17 -17.40
C LEU A 412 -11.05 21.06 -15.88
N GLN A 413 -9.93 21.30 -15.19
CA GLN A 413 -9.90 21.43 -13.73
C GLN A 413 -10.83 22.56 -13.27
N MET A 414 -10.72 23.75 -13.87
CA MET A 414 -11.58 24.89 -13.55
C MET A 414 -13.05 24.61 -13.83
N GLN A 415 -13.36 23.96 -14.96
CA GLN A 415 -14.72 23.55 -15.31
C GLN A 415 -15.32 22.63 -14.24
N ARG A 416 -14.54 21.65 -13.77
CA ARG A 416 -14.98 20.70 -12.73
C ARG A 416 -15.20 21.39 -11.39
N GLU A 417 -14.31 22.30 -10.98
CA GLU A 417 -14.45 23.07 -9.75
C GLU A 417 -15.69 23.99 -9.79
N LEU A 418 -15.95 24.64 -10.94
CA LEU A 418 -17.15 25.46 -11.12
C LEU A 418 -18.43 24.60 -11.10
N GLN A 419 -18.40 23.42 -11.71
CA GLN A 419 -19.52 22.49 -11.65
C GLN A 419 -19.81 22.08 -10.21
N TRP A 420 -18.78 21.65 -9.47
CA TRP A 420 -18.91 21.28 -8.06
C TRP A 420 -19.48 22.43 -7.21
N PHE A 421 -18.97 23.64 -7.39
CA PHE A 421 -19.47 24.82 -6.68
C PHE A 421 -20.96 25.07 -6.97
N LYS A 422 -21.39 24.94 -8.23
CA LYS A 422 -22.80 25.10 -8.62
C LYS A 422 -23.71 24.01 -8.06
N GLU A 423 -23.24 22.76 -8.04
CA GLU A 423 -23.99 21.65 -7.42
C GLU A 423 -24.23 21.92 -5.94
N VAL A 424 -23.19 22.34 -5.21
CA VAL A 424 -23.33 22.72 -3.78
C VAL A 424 -24.19 23.98 -3.63
N GLU A 425 -24.07 24.97 -4.51
CA GLU A 425 -24.89 26.19 -4.50
C GLU A 425 -26.38 25.89 -4.69
N SER A 426 -26.73 24.85 -5.46
CA SER A 426 -28.11 24.46 -5.73
C SER A 426 -28.87 24.04 -4.46
N ILE A 427 -28.17 23.50 -3.46
CA ILE A 427 -28.77 22.97 -2.23
C ILE A 427 -28.78 23.98 -1.07
N VAL A 428 -28.08 25.11 -1.22
CA VAL A 428 -27.90 26.13 -0.18
C VAL A 428 -29.00 27.18 -0.30
N GLN A 429 -29.63 27.55 0.83
CA GLN A 429 -30.68 28.57 0.83
C GLN A 429 -30.11 29.96 0.49
N PRO A 430 -30.89 30.86 -0.15
CA PRO A 430 -30.41 32.17 -0.59
C PRO A 430 -29.67 32.99 0.47
N LYS A 431 -30.16 32.99 1.72
CA LYS A 431 -29.52 33.70 2.85
C LYS A 431 -28.04 33.31 3.03
N TYR A 432 -27.72 32.03 2.88
CA TYR A 432 -26.37 31.51 3.11
C TYR A 432 -25.46 31.68 1.90
N LYS A 433 -26.00 31.97 0.72
CA LYS A 433 -25.20 32.31 -0.47
C LYS A 433 -24.52 33.66 -0.34
N GLU A 434 -25.13 34.57 0.41
CA GLU A 434 -24.62 35.93 0.66
C GLU A 434 -24.00 36.11 2.05
N MET A 435 -24.00 35.05 2.88
CA MET A 435 -23.37 35.11 4.20
C MET A 435 -21.86 35.28 4.06
N VAL A 436 -21.27 36.12 4.90
CA VAL A 436 -19.82 36.32 4.92
C VAL A 436 -19.15 35.50 6.01
N ASN A 437 -17.95 35.00 5.74
CA ASN A 437 -17.11 34.34 6.74
C ASN A 437 -16.36 35.35 7.64
N MET A 438 -15.50 34.87 8.55
CA MET A 438 -14.67 35.73 9.40
C MET A 438 -13.74 36.69 8.64
N GLN A 439 -13.45 36.42 7.36
CA GLN A 439 -12.66 37.30 6.50
C GLN A 439 -13.53 38.30 5.71
N HIS A 440 -14.82 38.41 6.06
CA HIS A 440 -15.80 39.25 5.39
C HIS A 440 -15.98 38.94 3.89
N LYS A 441 -15.74 37.68 3.48
CA LYS A 441 -15.92 37.23 2.09
C LYS A 441 -17.18 36.40 1.95
N THR A 442 -17.93 36.61 0.88
CA THR A 442 -19.00 35.70 0.45
C THR A 442 -18.39 34.45 -0.19
N PRO A 443 -19.13 33.34 -0.30
CA PRO A 443 -18.67 32.13 -0.97
C PRO A 443 -18.19 32.37 -2.41
N ARG A 444 -18.91 33.20 -3.19
CA ARG A 444 -18.55 33.53 -4.57
C ARG A 444 -17.28 34.38 -4.66
N ALA A 445 -17.12 35.35 -3.76
CA ALA A 445 -15.92 36.16 -3.68
C ALA A 445 -14.71 35.29 -3.32
N LEU A 446 -14.86 34.40 -2.34
CA LEU A 446 -13.83 33.45 -1.94
C LEU A 446 -13.47 32.49 -3.09
N PHE A 447 -14.46 31.96 -3.83
CA PHE A 447 -14.22 31.05 -4.96
C PHE A 447 -13.38 31.73 -6.04
N SER A 448 -13.76 32.97 -6.40
CA SER A 448 -13.04 33.77 -7.41
C SER A 448 -11.59 34.03 -7.00
N GLU A 449 -11.35 34.33 -5.71
CA GLU A 449 -10.00 34.53 -5.18
C GLU A 449 -9.17 33.25 -5.20
N LYS A 450 -9.72 32.14 -4.70
CA LYS A 450 -8.98 30.87 -4.57
C LYS A 450 -8.69 30.20 -5.91
N HIS A 451 -9.46 30.50 -6.95
CA HIS A 451 -9.31 29.92 -8.28
C HIS A 451 -8.66 30.86 -9.30
N LYS A 452 -8.24 32.07 -8.91
CA LYS A 452 -7.69 33.09 -9.82
C LYS A 452 -6.58 32.55 -10.74
N ASP A 453 -5.59 31.88 -10.16
CA ASP A 453 -4.46 31.32 -10.92
C ASP A 453 -4.90 30.20 -11.85
N LEU A 454 -5.89 29.40 -11.45
CA LEU A 454 -6.42 28.31 -12.25
C LEU A 454 -7.22 28.84 -13.44
N VAL A 455 -8.00 29.92 -13.23
CA VAL A 455 -8.68 30.65 -14.30
C VAL A 455 -7.67 31.20 -15.30
N GLU A 456 -6.63 31.90 -14.86
CA GLU A 456 -5.61 32.47 -15.74
C GLU A 456 -4.89 31.38 -16.58
N LYS A 457 -4.54 30.25 -15.94
CA LYS A 457 -3.96 29.10 -16.65
C LYS A 457 -4.96 28.46 -17.62
N GLY A 458 -6.23 28.36 -17.23
CA GLY A 458 -7.30 27.84 -18.06
C GLY A 458 -7.56 28.70 -19.30
N GLU A 459 -7.64 30.02 -19.13
CA GLU A 459 -7.78 31.00 -20.21
C GLU A 459 -6.62 30.90 -21.20
N ASN A 460 -5.38 30.84 -20.70
CA ASN A 460 -4.20 30.67 -21.53
C ASN A 460 -4.22 29.33 -22.30
N TRP A 461 -4.61 28.23 -21.65
CA TRP A 461 -4.76 26.93 -22.30
C TRP A 461 -5.82 26.95 -23.40
N MET A 462 -6.99 27.55 -23.12
CA MET A 462 -8.07 27.68 -24.10
C MET A 462 -7.65 28.54 -25.29
N LYS A 463 -6.97 29.67 -25.06
CA LYS A 463 -6.49 30.55 -26.12
C LYS A 463 -5.49 29.84 -27.04
N LYS A 464 -4.46 29.18 -26.47
CA LYS A 464 -3.47 28.42 -27.26
C LYS A 464 -4.10 27.27 -28.04
N THR A 465 -5.08 26.59 -27.44
CA THR A 465 -5.81 25.51 -28.10
C THR A 465 -6.63 26.06 -29.26
N ALA A 466 -7.35 27.17 -29.06
CA ALA A 466 -8.12 27.83 -30.12
C ALA A 466 -7.21 28.32 -31.26
N GLU A 467 -6.06 28.91 -30.98
CA GLU A 467 -5.06 29.32 -31.98
C GLU A 467 -4.57 28.11 -32.80
N SER A 468 -4.20 27.01 -32.13
CA SER A 468 -3.75 25.78 -32.77
C SER A 468 -4.85 25.15 -33.64
N CYS A 469 -6.07 25.04 -33.11
CA CYS A 469 -7.23 24.54 -33.85
C CYS A 469 -7.56 25.42 -35.06
N THR A 470 -7.42 26.75 -34.95
CA THR A 470 -7.64 27.68 -36.07
C THR A 470 -6.65 27.43 -37.20
N VAL A 471 -5.37 27.21 -36.89
CA VAL A 471 -4.34 26.88 -37.89
C VAL A 471 -4.63 25.54 -38.56
N VAL A 472 -4.93 24.49 -37.79
CA VAL A 472 -5.28 23.18 -38.33
C VAL A 472 -6.54 23.26 -39.19
N ALA A 473 -7.57 23.96 -38.72
CA ALA A 473 -8.81 24.15 -39.45
C ALA A 473 -8.58 24.91 -40.77
N ALA A 474 -7.71 25.93 -40.79
CA ALA A 474 -7.34 26.66 -42.00
C ALA A 474 -6.54 25.78 -42.99
N LEU A 475 -5.62 24.95 -42.50
CA LEU A 475 -4.88 24.00 -43.34
C LEU A 475 -5.79 22.96 -43.95
N VAL A 476 -6.64 22.32 -43.14
CA VAL A 476 -7.65 21.37 -43.63
C VAL A 476 -8.54 22.09 -44.64
N ALA A 477 -9.10 23.25 -44.32
CA ALA A 477 -9.92 24.04 -45.25
C ALA A 477 -9.27 24.25 -46.62
N THR A 478 -7.99 24.62 -46.62
CA THR A 478 -7.24 24.94 -47.84
C THR A 478 -7.01 23.68 -48.67
N ILE A 479 -6.62 22.56 -48.03
CA ILE A 479 -6.42 21.27 -48.70
C ILE A 479 -7.74 20.77 -49.29
N MET A 480 -8.82 20.81 -48.51
CA MET A 480 -10.15 20.35 -48.93
C MET A 480 -10.70 21.21 -50.06
N PHE A 481 -10.60 22.53 -49.96
CA PHE A 481 -11.01 23.43 -51.03
C PHE A 481 -10.21 23.17 -52.32
N SER A 482 -8.90 22.96 -52.21
CA SER A 482 -8.06 22.58 -53.36
C SER A 482 -8.50 21.23 -53.96
N ALA A 483 -8.74 20.22 -53.13
CA ALA A 483 -9.15 18.88 -53.54
C ALA A 483 -10.50 18.87 -54.29
N ALA A 484 -11.45 19.71 -53.88
CA ALA A 484 -12.74 19.86 -54.54
C ALA A 484 -12.63 20.36 -56.00
N PHE A 485 -11.63 21.20 -56.32
CA PHE A 485 -11.41 21.71 -57.69
C PHE A 485 -10.34 20.93 -58.48
N THR A 486 -9.42 20.26 -57.79
CA THR A 486 -8.37 19.43 -58.39
C THR A 486 -8.76 17.96 -58.40
N VAL A 487 -9.89 17.68 -59.04
CA VAL A 487 -10.48 16.35 -59.13
C VAL A 487 -9.45 15.33 -59.70
N PRO A 488 -9.30 14.13 -59.10
CA PRO A 488 -8.39 13.11 -59.61
C PRO A 488 -8.65 12.80 -61.08
N GLY A 489 -7.59 12.83 -61.90
CA GLY A 489 -7.68 12.62 -63.35
C GLY A 489 -7.97 13.88 -64.17
N GLY A 490 -8.29 15.01 -63.55
CA GLY A 490 -8.59 16.26 -64.26
C GLY A 490 -9.96 16.27 -64.93
N TYR A 491 -10.13 17.21 -65.86
CA TYR A 491 -11.36 17.41 -66.61
C TYR A 491 -11.14 17.04 -68.08
N ASP A 492 -12.16 16.47 -68.70
CA ASP A 492 -12.19 16.26 -70.14
C ASP A 492 -12.20 17.61 -70.88
N GLU A 493 -11.29 17.79 -71.83
CA GLU A 493 -11.03 19.08 -72.51
C GLU A 493 -12.22 19.58 -73.35
N TYR A 494 -13.13 18.71 -73.76
CA TYR A 494 -14.25 19.05 -74.65
C TYR A 494 -15.57 19.23 -73.88
N THR A 495 -15.77 18.46 -72.81
CA THR A 495 -17.02 18.42 -72.04
C THR A 495 -16.93 19.12 -70.68
N GLY A 496 -15.72 19.33 -70.16
CA GLY A 496 -15.49 19.87 -68.82
C GLY A 496 -15.91 18.94 -67.68
N THR A 497 -16.20 17.67 -67.98
CA THR A 497 -16.61 16.68 -66.96
C THR A 497 -15.40 15.98 -66.34
N PRO A 498 -15.45 15.55 -65.06
CA PRO A 498 -14.36 14.81 -64.44
C PRO A 498 -14.08 13.45 -65.12
N ILE A 499 -12.82 13.17 -65.46
CA ILE A 499 -12.43 11.96 -66.25
C ILE A 499 -12.79 10.65 -65.53
N TYR A 500 -12.79 10.62 -64.20
CA TYR A 500 -13.10 9.43 -63.39
C TYR A 500 -14.52 9.41 -62.81
N LEU A 501 -15.45 10.22 -63.32
CA LEU A 501 -16.80 10.37 -62.77
C LEU A 501 -17.53 9.03 -62.54
N GLU A 502 -17.35 8.05 -63.44
CA GLU A 502 -18.02 6.75 -63.38
C GLU A 502 -17.30 5.69 -62.51
N ARG A 503 -16.13 6.00 -61.92
CA ARG A 503 -15.38 5.04 -61.09
C ARG A 503 -15.80 5.11 -59.62
N ASN A 504 -15.96 3.96 -58.98
CA ASN A 504 -16.24 3.88 -57.53
C ASN A 504 -15.20 4.62 -56.66
N SER A 505 -13.95 4.68 -57.09
CA SER A 505 -12.89 5.43 -56.40
C SER A 505 -13.16 6.94 -56.36
N PHE A 506 -13.82 7.49 -57.37
CA PHE A 506 -14.18 8.91 -57.41
C PHE A 506 -15.32 9.23 -56.43
N LEU A 507 -16.30 8.33 -56.31
CA LEU A 507 -17.37 8.46 -55.32
C LEU A 507 -16.82 8.42 -53.88
N VAL A 508 -15.90 7.50 -53.58
CA VAL A 508 -15.23 7.42 -52.27
C VAL A 508 -14.48 8.73 -51.97
N PHE A 509 -13.77 9.27 -52.97
CA PHE A 509 -13.07 10.55 -52.84
C PHE A 509 -14.03 11.70 -52.50
N ILE A 510 -15.11 11.90 -53.26
CA ILE A 510 -16.08 12.98 -53.00
C ILE A 510 -16.79 12.81 -51.65
N VAL A 511 -17.13 11.58 -51.25
CA VAL A 511 -17.75 11.32 -49.95
C VAL A 511 -16.77 11.60 -48.82
N SER A 512 -15.52 11.16 -48.92
CA SER A 512 -14.48 11.50 -47.93
C SER A 512 -14.24 13.00 -47.86
N ASP A 513 -14.23 13.68 -49.01
CA ASP A 513 -14.03 15.12 -49.11
C ASP A 513 -15.18 15.90 -48.41
N ALA A 514 -16.42 15.53 -48.72
CA ALA A 514 -17.62 16.08 -48.12
C ALA A 514 -17.71 15.79 -46.61
N VAL A 515 -17.42 14.56 -46.18
CA VAL A 515 -17.43 14.18 -44.76
C VAL A 515 -16.39 14.99 -43.97
N SER A 516 -15.20 15.20 -44.51
CA SER A 516 -14.19 16.01 -43.86
C SER A 516 -14.57 17.51 -43.79
N LEU A 517 -15.22 18.06 -44.83
CA LEU A 517 -15.78 19.41 -44.80
C LEU A 517 -16.92 19.56 -43.77
N PHE A 518 -17.78 18.55 -43.64
CA PHE A 518 -18.85 18.55 -42.63
C PHE A 518 -18.31 18.42 -41.21
N LEU A 519 -17.38 17.49 -40.96
CA LEU A 519 -16.77 17.32 -39.64
C LEU A 519 -16.03 18.57 -39.17
N ARG A 520 -15.48 19.37 -40.10
CA ARG A 520 -14.92 20.69 -39.81
C ARG A 520 -15.96 21.67 -39.27
N ALA A 521 -17.16 21.72 -39.85
CA ALA A 521 -18.22 22.64 -39.40
C ALA A 521 -18.70 22.35 -37.97
N LEU A 522 -18.45 21.13 -37.46
CA LEU A 522 -18.75 20.73 -36.08
C LEU A 522 -17.62 21.04 -35.07
N GLN A 523 -16.43 21.46 -35.52
CA GLN A 523 -15.26 21.72 -34.67
C GLN A 523 -15.02 23.21 -34.36
N CYS A 524 -15.79 24.13 -34.96
CA CYS A 524 -15.93 25.53 -34.52
C CYS A 524 -17.14 25.65 -33.60
#